data_AF-A0A6A6DLK7-F1
#
_entry.id   AF-A0A6A6DLK7-F1
#
_cell.length_a   1.000
_cell.length_b   1.000
_cell.length_c   1.000
_cell.angle_alpha   90.00
_cell.angle_beta   90.00
_cell.angle_gamma   90.00
#
_symmetry.space_group_name_H-M   'P 1'
#
loop_
_entity.id
_entity.type
_entity.pdbx_description
1 polymer ?
#
loop_
_entity_poly.entity_id
_entity_poly.type
_entity_poly.pdbx_seq_one_letter_code
_entity_poly.pdbx_strand_id
1 'polypeptide(L)' 'MYLFQHSHLATMPKTPQRRLTYKERVRIHTLAELGWKQVDIARQLGIPQQTISICLKSPETPTKPKGRPPILDTPL' A
#
# COMPACT_ATOMS: atom_id res chain seq x y z
N MET A 1 42.05 -25.97 -14.05
CA MET A 1 41.88 -24.64 -13.44
C MET A 1 40.52 -24.11 -13.90
N TYR A 2 39.46 -24.35 -13.13
CA TYR A 2 38.11 -23.85 -13.43
C TYR A 2 37.81 -22.69 -12.49
N LEU A 3 37.57 -21.50 -13.03
CA LEU A 3 37.15 -20.33 -12.25
C LEU A 3 35.66 -20.07 -12.48
N PHE A 4 34.97 -19.92 -11.35
CA PHE A 4 33.53 -19.83 -11.17
C PHE A 4 32.88 -18.67 -11.95
N GLN A 5 31.75 -19.00 -12.59
CA GLN A 5 30.78 -18.07 -13.15
C GLN A 5 30.29 -17.10 -12.06
N HIS A 6 30.49 -15.79 -12.24
CA HIS A 6 29.88 -14.77 -11.38
C HIS A 6 28.40 -14.62 -11.75
N SER A 7 27.52 -15.12 -10.90
CA SER A 7 26.07 -14.93 -10.99
C SER A 7 25.73 -13.46 -10.70
N HIS A 8 25.49 -12.66 -11.74
CA HIS A 8 24.94 -11.31 -11.61
C HIS A 8 23.49 -11.43 -11.16
N LEU A 9 23.20 -11.23 -9.87
CA LEU A 9 21.84 -11.19 -9.34
C LEU A 9 21.11 -9.99 -9.95
N ALA A 10 20.32 -10.24 -10.99
CA ALA A 10 19.43 -9.26 -11.58
C ALA A 10 18.41 -8.81 -10.52
N THR A 11 18.57 -7.62 -9.97
CA THR A 11 17.58 -7.00 -9.09
C THR A 11 16.35 -6.64 -9.93
N MET A 12 15.26 -7.40 -9.78
CA MET A 12 13.97 -7.04 -10.37
C MET A 12 13.57 -5.63 -9.90
N PRO A 13 13.09 -4.75 -10.81
CA PRO A 13 12.61 -3.44 -10.43
C PRO A 13 11.42 -3.60 -9.49
N LYS A 14 11.58 -3.13 -8.25
CA LYS A 14 10.50 -3.10 -7.26
C LYS A 14 9.41 -2.18 -7.82
N THR A 15 8.23 -2.73 -8.10
CA THR A 15 7.07 -1.95 -8.54
C THR A 15 6.82 -0.85 -7.51
N PRO A 16 6.68 0.42 -7.91
CA PRO A 16 6.44 1.50 -6.97
C PRO A 16 5.18 1.19 -6.15
N GLN A 17 5.35 1.07 -4.83
CA GLN A 17 4.27 0.76 -3.92
C GLN A 17 3.40 2.02 -3.73
N ARG A 18 2.40 2.17 -4.61
CA ARG A 18 1.38 3.22 -4.47
C ARG A 18 0.57 2.97 -3.20
N ARG A 19 0.57 3.95 -2.30
CA ARG A 19 -0.31 3.94 -1.12
C ARG A 19 -1.70 4.41 -1.51
N LEU A 20 -2.71 3.82 -0.87
CA LEU A 20 -4.08 4.31 -0.99
C LEU A 20 -4.19 5.69 -0.36
N THR A 21 -4.81 6.61 -1.09
CA THR A 21 -5.22 7.91 -0.56
C THR A 21 -6.41 7.76 0.38
N TYR A 22 -6.64 8.76 1.24
CA TYR A 22 -7.81 8.78 2.13
C TYR A 22 -9.12 8.65 1.36
N LYS A 23 -9.28 9.38 0.25
CA LYS A 23 -10.49 9.33 -0.59
C LYS A 23 -10.74 7.94 -1.18
N GLU A 24 -9.69 7.23 -1.60
CA GLU A 24 -9.81 5.86 -2.09
C GLU A 24 -10.24 4.91 -0.98
N ARG A 25 -9.67 5.05 0.22
CA ARG A 25 -10.08 4.25 1.38
C ARG A 25 -11.55 4.45 1.72
N VAL A 26 -12.00 5.70 1.82
CA VAL A 26 -13.41 6.03 2.09
C VAL A 26 -14.30 5.38 1.03
N ARG A 27 -13.99 5.52 -0.26
CA ARG A 27 -14.76 4.88 -1.35
C ARG A 27 -14.81 3.35 -1.23
N ILE A 28 -13.70 2.71 -0.88
CA ILE A 28 -13.65 1.25 -0.69
C ILE A 28 -14.59 0.84 0.45
N HIS A 29 -14.53 1.53 1.59
CA HIS A 29 -15.39 1.23 2.74
C HIS A 29 -16.87 1.47 2.42
N THR A 30 -17.21 2.62 1.82
CA THR A 30 -18.60 2.92 1.43
C THR A 30 -19.16 1.86 0.47
N LEU A 31 -18.42 1.46 -0.56
CA LEU A 31 -18.90 0.44 -1.50
C LEU A 31 -19.06 -0.94 -0.85
N ALA A 32 -18.13 -1.30 0.05
CA ALA A 32 -18.22 -2.55 0.79
C ALA A 32 -19.43 -2.56 1.76
N GLU A 33 -19.72 -1.45 2.43
CA GLU A 33 -20.91 -1.28 3.28
C GLU A 33 -22.22 -1.38 2.48
N LEU A 34 -22.22 -0.93 1.21
CA LEU A 34 -23.33 -1.12 0.28
C LEU A 34 -23.45 -2.56 -0.25
N GLY A 35 -22.61 -3.49 0.21
CA GLY A 35 -22.66 -4.91 -0.16
C GLY A 35 -22.00 -5.24 -1.49
N TRP A 36 -21.19 -4.34 -2.07
CA TRP A 36 -20.48 -4.64 -3.31
C TRP A 36 -19.41 -5.70 -3.11
N LYS A 37 -19.21 -6.57 -4.11
CA LYS A 37 -18.13 -7.56 -4.08
C LYS A 37 -16.79 -6.85 -4.32
N GLN A 38 -15.74 -7.34 -3.65
CA GLN A 38 -14.39 -6.76 -3.77
C GLN A 38 -13.87 -6.76 -5.22
N VAL A 39 -14.27 -7.74 -6.04
CA VAL A 39 -13.89 -7.80 -7.46
C VAL A 39 -14.50 -6.64 -8.26
N ASP A 40 -15.74 -6.28 -7.95
CA ASP A 40 -16.42 -5.17 -8.62
C ASP A 40 -15.84 -3.82 -8.18
N ILE A 41 -15.52 -3.69 -6.89
CA ILE A 41 -14.81 -2.52 -6.34
C ILE A 41 -13.42 -2.37 -6.98
N ALA A 42 -12.70 -3.48 -7.15
CA ALA A 42 -11.39 -3.50 -7.79
C ALA A 42 -11.45 -3.00 -9.24
N ARG A 43 -12.44 -3.49 -10.00
CA ARG A 43 -12.68 -3.05 -11.38
C ARG A 43 -13.07 -1.57 -11.45
N GLN A 44 -13.93 -1.12 -10.55
CA GLN A 44 -14.44 0.25 -10.52
C GLN A 44 -13.36 1.28 -10.16
N LEU A 45 -12.47 0.95 -9.22
CA LEU A 45 -11.46 1.87 -8.72
C LEU A 45 -10.07 1.68 -9.36
N GLY A 46 -9.88 0.62 -10.15
CA GLY A 46 -8.57 0.27 -10.70
C GLY A 46 -7.54 -0.11 -9.63
N ILE A 47 -8.01 -0.62 -8.48
CA ILE A 47 -7.18 -0.98 -7.33
C ILE A 47 -7.14 -2.51 -7.24
N PRO A 48 -5.95 -3.13 -7.04
CA PRO A 48 -5.87 -4.58 -6.89
C PRO A 48 -6.76 -5.09 -5.75
N GLN A 49 -7.45 -6.21 -5.99
CA GLN A 49 -8.34 -6.83 -5.00
C GLN A 49 -7.61 -7.12 -3.68
N GLN A 50 -6.34 -7.53 -3.74
CA GLN A 50 -5.53 -7.78 -2.55
C GLN A 50 -5.37 -6.51 -1.70
N THR A 51 -5.17 -5.35 -2.34
CA THR A 51 -5.07 -4.06 -1.65
C THR A 51 -6.40 -3.69 -0.99
N ILE A 52 -7.53 -3.95 -1.66
CA ILE A 52 -8.87 -3.75 -1.09
C ILE A 52 -9.08 -4.67 0.12
N SER A 53 -8.71 -5.95 0.02
CA SER A 53 -8.80 -6.90 1.13
C SER A 53 -7.99 -6.45 2.36
N ILE A 54 -6.76 -5.97 2.14
CA ILE A 54 -5.91 -5.41 3.20
C ILE A 54 -6.54 -4.15 3.81
N CYS A 55 -7.11 -3.28 2.96
CA CYS A 55 -7.79 -2.06 3.41
C CYS A 55 -8.98 -2.39 4.30
N LEU A 56 -9.86 -3.31 3.89
CA LEU A 56 -11.05 -3.68 4.66
C LEU A 56 -10.71 -4.37 5.99
N LYS A 57 -9.57 -5.08 6.06
CA LYS A 57 -9.08 -5.71 7.29
C LYS A 57 -8.48 -4.72 8.30
N SER A 58 -8.06 -3.53 7.85
CA SER A 58 -7.36 -2.56 8.70
C SER A 58 -8.22 -1.33 8.94
N PRO A 59 -8.61 -1.02 10.19
CA PRO A 59 -9.45 0.15 10.48
C PRO A 59 -8.78 1.48 10.10
N GLU A 60 -9.65 2.49 10.02
CA GLU A 60 -9.52 3.74 9.24
C GLU A 60 -8.31 4.62 9.55
N THR A 61 -7.73 4.50 10.75
CA THR A 61 -6.69 5.41 11.22
C THR A 61 -5.34 5.08 10.58
N PRO A 62 -4.75 5.96 9.76
CA PRO A 62 -3.34 5.87 9.45
C PRO A 62 -2.61 6.13 10.76
N THR A 63 -2.16 5.07 11.44
CA THR A 63 -1.24 5.23 12.57
C THR A 63 -0.03 6.00 12.05
N LYS A 64 0.37 7.05 12.78
CA LYS A 64 1.54 7.87 12.49
C LYS A 64 2.65 6.97 11.91
N PRO A 65 3.23 7.30 10.74
CA PRO A 65 4.28 6.47 10.17
C PRO A 65 5.33 6.26 11.24
N LYS A 66 5.72 4.99 11.47
CA LYS A 66 6.74 4.58 12.45
C LYS A 66 8.16 5.01 11.99
N GLY A 67 8.31 6.26 11.57
CA GLY A 67 9.55 6.87 11.13
C GLY A 67 10.17 7.72 12.23
N ARG A 68 11.29 8.39 11.90
CA ARG A 68 11.97 9.31 12.81
C ARG A 68 10.96 10.35 13.34
N PRO A 69 10.89 10.58 14.67
CA PRO A 69 10.05 11.63 15.23
C PRO A 69 10.43 13.01 14.63
N PRO A 70 9.45 13.94 14.51
CA PRO A 70 9.77 15.32 14.12
C PRO A 70 10.76 15.92 15.12
N ILE A 71 11.78 16.61 14.62
CA ILE A 71 12.67 17.41 15.46
C ILE A 71 11.90 18.69 15.81
N LEU A 72 11.75 18.97 17.10
CA LEU A 72 11.09 20.18 17.58
C LEU A 72 12.14 21.28 17.74
N ASP A 73 12.49 21.94 16.63
CA ASP A 73 13.48 23.03 16.60
C ASP A 73 12.86 24.40 16.96
N THR A 74 12.00 24.46 17.98
CA THR A 74 11.38 25.73 18.39
C THR A 74 12.21 26.39 19.50
N PRO A 75 12.91 27.51 19.23
CA PRO A 75 13.54 28.30 20.29
C PRO A 75 12.47 28.98 21.16
N LEU A 76 12.70 29.01 22.48
CA LEU A 76 11.89 29.72 23.48
C LEU A 76 11.98 31.23 23.33
#